data_AF-A0A1S3QUM9-F1
#
_entry.id   AF-A0A1S3QUM9-F1
#
_cell.length_a   1.000
_cell.length_b   1.000
_cell.length_c   1.000
_cell.angle_alpha   90.00
_cell.angle_beta   90.00
_cell.angle_gamma   90.00
#
_symmetry.space_group_name_H-M   'P 1'
#
loop_
_entity.id
_entity.type
_entity.pdbx_description
1 polymer ?
#
loop_
_entity_poly.entity_id
_entity_poly.type
_entity_poly.pdbx_seq_one_letter_code
_entity_poly.pdbx_strand_id
1 'polypeptide(L)'
;MTFDGVYYNFQENCSYILVKEINFKYNLTIIVDNHYCGNADNGFCPQSLIIHYNSYEVILTQQRSGETTENMVYVNSKRIYPAYRMGDIALTSTGVEVVLEIPDLKVQVSYKGSSFSINLPYSLFQSSTEGQCGTCDNSQKNDCQSPNGQIQSCSVAASQWLIPNQDCPTPPTAPPTSTSPTPCKTAICEIMNSKVFEECHKAVSPDAFVQACRSDVCYNANSSCSSLEAYASECANKGICIEWRKSTDGECEHTCPATKVYMPCGPAVEPTCNTRYNEKYLNNQTQMINKTKEGCFCPSKTVLFSTYSDTCVVSCGCTGPDGNPQMPGDTWESSCQQCTCDMDSMIVQCQPITCPTPAIPICNETGYRLVNKTEGCCQKYTCECDALLCPKVMMDCQPGWEAIISTSNSSCCPEYTCVPKGVCVYNNIEYQAGAEVPKGTCENCICSSTMDPSTKLNNIVCTNISCDTTCSQGFQYQAIPGQCCGKCVQTSCVVNMPDKTKHTIQVNETWSPPGDKCVMYTCDKTYDQYIPVEVKTVCPAFSPENCVPGTEKTDANGCCKT
;
A
#
# COMPACT_ATOMS: atom_id res chain seq x y z
N MET A 1 -2.63 5.58 44.34
CA MET A 1 -2.45 6.09 45.71
C MET A 1 -3.81 6.11 46.38
N THR A 2 -3.92 5.62 47.61
CA THR A 2 -5.15 5.65 48.42
C THR A 2 -5.36 7.00 49.11
N PHE A 3 -6.50 7.19 49.78
CA PHE A 3 -6.79 8.42 50.53
C PHE A 3 -5.79 8.67 51.66
N ASP A 4 -5.27 7.62 52.30
CA ASP A 4 -4.33 7.73 53.42
C ASP A 4 -2.84 7.60 53.00
N GLY A 5 -2.59 7.65 51.68
CA GLY A 5 -1.25 7.80 51.12
C GLY A 5 -0.51 6.49 50.83
N VAL A 6 -1.19 5.34 50.79
CA VAL A 6 -0.57 4.08 50.33
C VAL A 6 -0.43 4.10 48.81
N TYR A 7 0.81 4.01 48.33
CA TYR A 7 1.12 3.77 46.93
C TYR A 7 1.23 2.26 46.66
N TYR A 8 0.66 1.83 45.54
CA TYR A 8 0.80 0.48 45.02
C TYR A 8 0.61 0.51 43.50
N ASN A 9 1.18 -0.47 42.81
CA ASN A 9 1.01 -0.66 41.39
C ASN A 9 -0.09 -1.69 41.12
N PHE A 10 -0.95 -1.41 40.15
CA PHE A 10 -2.04 -2.29 39.72
C PHE A 10 -2.23 -2.15 38.20
N GLN A 11 -2.18 -3.29 37.50
CA GLN A 11 -2.06 -3.34 36.04
C GLN A 11 -3.00 -4.39 35.45
N GLU A 12 -4.29 -4.31 35.81
CA GLU A 12 -5.31 -5.19 35.22
C GLU A 12 -6.30 -4.41 34.36
N ASN A 13 -6.77 -5.08 33.31
CA ASN A 13 -7.53 -4.50 32.22
C ASN A 13 -9.04 -4.79 32.33
N CYS A 14 -9.69 -4.19 33.30
CA CYS A 14 -11.14 -4.28 33.43
C CYS A 14 -11.69 -3.07 34.20
N SER A 15 -12.99 -3.07 34.49
CA SER A 15 -13.57 -2.05 35.34
C SER A 15 -13.53 -2.45 36.83
N TYR A 16 -13.13 -1.52 37.69
CA TYR A 16 -12.97 -1.74 39.13
C TYR A 16 -13.55 -0.61 39.97
N ILE A 17 -14.03 -0.94 41.17
CA ILE A 17 -14.52 0.03 42.14
C ILE A 17 -13.33 0.75 42.79
N LEU A 18 -13.20 2.04 42.50
CA LEU A 18 -12.25 2.91 43.18
C LEU A 18 -12.76 3.31 44.56
N VAL A 19 -14.01 3.77 44.59
CA VAL A 19 -14.66 4.29 45.79
C VAL A 19 -16.11 3.83 45.80
N LYS A 20 -16.57 3.32 46.93
CA LYS A 20 -17.97 3.04 47.21
C LYS A 20 -18.23 3.40 48.67
N GLU A 21 -19.39 3.99 48.95
CA GLU A 21 -19.79 4.23 50.34
C GLU A 21 -20.15 2.92 51.06
N ILE A 22 -19.62 2.74 52.27
CA ILE A 22 -19.97 1.62 53.16
C ILE A 22 -21.45 1.73 53.58
N ASN A 23 -21.84 2.94 53.99
CA ASN A 23 -23.22 3.30 54.28
C ASN A 23 -23.65 4.30 53.21
N PHE A 24 -24.51 3.88 52.28
CA PHE A 24 -25.01 4.65 51.12
C PHE A 24 -25.75 5.94 51.51
N LYS A 25 -25.04 6.89 52.11
CA LYS A 25 -25.57 8.14 52.64
C LYS A 25 -25.80 9.14 51.51
N TYR A 26 -24.87 9.20 50.57
CA TYR A 26 -24.91 10.07 49.40
C TYR A 26 -25.08 9.28 48.09
N ASN A 27 -25.11 7.95 48.16
CA ASN A 27 -25.13 7.04 47.02
C ASN A 27 -23.98 7.30 46.04
N LEU A 28 -22.78 7.55 46.56
CA LEU A 28 -21.59 7.80 45.74
C LEU A 28 -20.85 6.49 45.45
N THR A 29 -20.63 6.20 44.17
CA THR A 29 -19.75 5.12 43.69
C THR A 29 -18.94 5.62 42.51
N ILE A 30 -17.63 5.39 42.53
CA ILE A 30 -16.71 5.78 41.46
C ILE A 30 -15.99 4.53 40.98
N ILE A 31 -16.08 4.30 39.67
CA ILE A 31 -15.53 3.15 38.98
C ILE A 31 -14.51 3.65 37.98
N VAL A 32 -13.38 2.98 37.90
CA VAL A 32 -12.42 3.16 36.80
C VAL A 32 -12.66 2.06 35.78
N ASP A 33 -12.67 2.42 34.51
CA ASP A 33 -12.67 1.49 33.40
C ASP A 33 -11.29 1.51 32.73
N ASN A 34 -10.50 0.47 32.94
CA ASN A 34 -9.13 0.40 32.41
C ASN A 34 -9.10 -0.24 31.02
N HIS A 35 -8.30 0.35 30.12
CA HIS A 35 -7.98 -0.22 28.82
C HIS A 35 -6.47 -0.13 28.52
N TYR A 36 -5.98 -0.92 27.57
CA TYR A 36 -4.60 -0.81 27.06
C TYR A 36 -4.33 0.55 26.42
N CYS A 37 -3.20 1.19 26.78
CA CYS A 37 -2.72 2.44 26.17
C CYS A 37 -2.03 2.17 24.81
N GLY A 38 -2.78 1.83 23.76
CA GLY A 38 -2.20 1.54 22.45
C GLY A 38 -1.86 0.05 22.29
N ASN A 39 -0.58 -0.29 22.10
CA ASN A 39 -0.16 -1.70 22.03
C ASN A 39 -0.15 -2.34 23.44
N ALA A 40 -0.35 -3.65 23.53
CA ALA A 40 -0.45 -4.39 24.79
C ALA A 40 0.78 -4.22 25.73
N ASP A 41 1.91 -3.75 25.21
CA ASP A 41 3.18 -3.56 25.94
C ASP A 41 3.34 -2.16 26.58
N ASN A 42 2.44 -1.20 26.30
CA ASN A 42 2.58 0.21 26.73
C ASN A 42 1.91 0.54 28.09
N GLY A 43 1.53 -0.47 28.88
CA GLY A 43 0.82 -0.29 30.14
C GLY A 43 -0.70 -0.02 29.98
N PHE A 44 -1.36 0.25 31.11
CA PHE A 44 -2.81 0.43 31.21
C PHE A 44 -3.16 1.87 31.56
N CYS A 45 -4.20 2.40 30.91
CA CYS A 45 -4.70 3.76 31.10
C CYS A 45 -6.16 3.69 31.51
N PRO A 46 -6.63 4.56 32.41
CA PRO A 46 -8.04 4.68 32.69
C PRO A 46 -8.73 5.20 31.42
N GLN A 47 -9.45 4.35 30.69
CA GLN A 47 -10.21 4.74 29.50
C GLN A 47 -11.38 5.64 29.88
N SER A 48 -12.02 5.36 31.02
CA SER A 48 -13.06 6.24 31.55
C SER A 48 -13.16 6.17 33.07
N LEU A 49 -13.72 7.22 33.66
CA LEU A 49 -14.27 7.19 35.01
C LEU A 49 -15.78 7.23 34.94
N ILE A 50 -16.42 6.33 35.66
CA ILE A 50 -17.87 6.23 35.77
C ILE A 50 -18.23 6.60 37.21
N ILE A 51 -18.96 7.69 37.37
CA ILE A 51 -19.38 8.23 38.66
C ILE A 51 -20.89 8.06 38.77
N HIS A 52 -21.31 7.25 39.73
CA HIS A 52 -22.70 7.16 40.15
C HIS A 52 -22.89 8.02 41.39
N TYR A 53 -23.84 8.95 41.33
CA TYR A 53 -24.20 9.81 42.45
C TYR A 53 -25.70 10.08 42.42
N ASN A 54 -26.43 9.64 43.44
CA ASN A 54 -27.90 9.65 43.47
C ASN A 54 -28.50 9.00 42.20
N SER A 55 -29.13 9.81 41.34
CA SER A 55 -29.74 9.37 40.08
C SER A 55 -28.90 9.72 38.84
N TYR A 56 -27.70 10.27 39.03
CA TYR A 56 -26.79 10.62 37.95
C TYR A 56 -25.79 9.51 37.71
N GLU A 57 -25.64 9.14 36.45
CA GLU A 57 -24.48 8.44 35.92
C GLU A 57 -23.68 9.45 35.09
N VAL A 58 -22.46 9.74 35.52
CA VAL A 58 -21.54 10.65 34.83
C VAL A 58 -20.34 9.85 34.34
N ILE A 59 -20.06 9.92 33.04
CA ILE A 59 -18.90 9.25 32.42
C ILE A 59 -17.94 10.31 31.93
N LEU A 60 -16.71 10.28 32.42
CA LEU A 60 -15.60 11.11 31.96
C LEU A 60 -14.66 10.23 31.14
N THR A 61 -14.40 10.58 29.88
CA THR A 61 -13.54 9.80 28.98
C THR A 61 -12.86 10.71 27.96
N GLN A 62 -11.97 10.17 27.15
CA GLN A 62 -11.28 10.87 26.08
C GLN A 62 -11.41 10.09 24.77
N GLN A 63 -11.59 10.81 23.67
CA GLN A 63 -11.63 10.25 22.33
C GLN A 63 -10.49 10.82 21.50
N ARG A 64 -9.69 9.94 20.90
CA ARG A 64 -8.61 10.35 19.99
C ARG A 64 -9.15 10.53 18.57
N SER A 65 -8.94 11.71 18.00
CA SER A 65 -9.24 12.05 16.62
C SER A 65 -7.95 12.54 15.94
N GLY A 66 -7.28 11.63 15.23
CA GLY A 66 -5.96 11.88 14.64
C GLY A 66 -4.88 12.18 15.69
N GLU A 67 -4.26 13.35 15.58
CA GLU A 67 -3.27 13.85 16.54
C GLU A 67 -3.89 14.57 17.75
N THR A 68 -5.20 14.84 17.71
CA THR A 68 -5.92 15.52 18.80
C THR A 68 -6.65 14.54 19.69
N THR A 69 -6.68 14.83 20.98
CA THR A 69 -7.47 14.10 21.97
C THR A 69 -8.56 15.03 22.49
N GLU A 70 -9.81 14.63 22.35
CA GLU A 70 -10.98 15.39 22.78
C GLU A 70 -11.52 14.80 24.10
N ASN A 71 -11.79 15.67 25.07
CA ASN A 71 -12.47 15.29 26.31
C ASN A 71 -13.96 15.07 26.05
N MET A 72 -14.48 13.92 26.48
CA MET A 72 -15.85 13.50 26.26
C MET A 72 -16.56 13.28 27.60
N VAL A 73 -17.73 13.91 27.76
CA VAL A 73 -18.53 13.82 28.98
C VAL A 73 -19.93 13.36 28.66
N TYR A 74 -20.41 12.38 29.42
CA TYR A 74 -21.78 11.91 29.33
C TYR A 74 -22.46 12.00 30.68
N VAL A 75 -23.72 12.47 30.69
CA VAL A 75 -24.58 12.45 31.87
C VAL A 75 -25.86 11.73 31.49
N ASN A 76 -26.16 10.61 32.15
CA ASN A 76 -27.30 9.74 31.86
C ASN A 76 -27.39 9.42 30.36
N SER A 77 -26.29 8.90 29.80
CA SER A 77 -26.11 8.57 28.37
C SER A 77 -26.19 9.73 27.37
N LYS A 78 -26.35 10.98 27.81
CA LYS A 78 -26.36 12.16 26.94
C LYS A 78 -24.99 12.84 26.92
N ARG A 79 -24.45 13.11 25.72
CA ARG A 79 -23.22 13.91 25.55
C ARG A 79 -23.44 15.34 26.06
N ILE A 80 -22.51 15.79 26.89
CA ILE A 80 -22.48 17.12 27.50
C ILE A 80 -21.17 17.81 27.12
N TYR A 81 -21.26 19.11 26.84
CA TYR A 81 -20.10 19.98 26.61
C TYR A 81 -19.93 20.92 27.81
N PRO A 82 -18.91 20.74 28.65
CA PRO A 82 -18.64 21.63 29.78
C PRO A 82 -18.35 23.07 29.36
N ALA A 83 -18.57 24.09 30.19
CA ALA A 83 -19.15 24.01 31.53
C ALA A 83 -20.65 23.64 31.54
N TYR A 84 -21.03 22.78 32.49
CA TYR A 84 -22.41 22.30 32.63
C TYR A 84 -22.80 22.22 34.11
N ARG A 85 -24.08 22.45 34.41
CA ARG A 85 -24.62 22.35 35.76
C ARG A 85 -26.04 21.81 35.69
N MET A 86 -26.32 20.78 36.47
CA MET A 86 -27.63 20.15 36.58
C MET A 86 -27.84 19.74 38.04
N GLY A 87 -28.88 20.29 38.67
CA GLY A 87 -29.11 20.09 40.10
C GLY A 87 -27.88 20.47 40.93
N ASP A 88 -27.35 19.47 41.64
CA ASP A 88 -26.24 19.51 42.58
C ASP A 88 -24.89 19.06 41.98
N ILE A 89 -24.82 18.79 40.67
CA ILE A 89 -23.56 18.51 39.97
C ILE A 89 -23.14 19.66 39.05
N ALA A 90 -21.83 19.89 38.96
CA ALA A 90 -21.21 20.82 38.03
C ALA A 90 -20.03 20.14 37.31
N LEU A 91 -19.89 20.42 36.02
CA LEU A 91 -18.83 19.87 35.17
C LEU A 91 -18.08 21.01 34.50
N THR A 92 -16.75 20.92 34.50
CA THR A 92 -15.85 21.87 33.84
C THR A 92 -14.80 21.12 33.01
N SER A 93 -14.24 21.78 32.00
CA SER A 93 -13.17 21.23 31.17
C SER A 93 -12.20 22.35 30.79
N THR A 94 -10.91 22.05 30.85
CA THR A 94 -9.84 22.97 30.42
C THR A 94 -9.14 22.47 29.16
N GLY A 95 -9.70 21.46 28.49
CA GLY A 95 -9.06 20.75 27.37
C GLY A 95 -8.01 19.73 27.82
N VAL A 96 -7.30 19.98 28.93
CA VAL A 96 -6.36 19.02 29.55
C VAL A 96 -7.09 18.10 30.52
N GLU A 97 -7.97 18.65 31.34
CA GLU A 97 -8.72 17.90 32.34
C GLU A 97 -10.22 18.14 32.24
N VAL A 98 -11.00 17.14 32.66
CA VAL A 98 -12.43 17.28 32.97
C VAL A 98 -12.62 17.09 34.46
N VAL A 99 -13.37 18.00 35.06
CA VAL A 99 -13.65 17.97 36.50
C VAL A 99 -15.15 17.92 36.75
N LEU A 100 -15.59 16.89 37.46
CA LEU A 100 -16.88 16.83 38.12
C LEU A 100 -16.76 17.39 39.54
N GLU A 101 -17.63 18.33 39.87
CA GLU A 101 -17.80 18.85 41.23
C GLU A 101 -19.22 18.54 41.74
N ILE A 102 -19.33 18.14 42.99
CA ILE A 102 -20.59 18.09 43.76
C ILE A 102 -20.48 19.16 44.84
N PRO A 103 -20.88 20.42 44.58
CA PRO A 103 -20.51 21.56 45.42
C PRO A 103 -20.99 21.43 46.87
N ASP A 104 -22.20 20.92 47.08
CA ASP A 104 -22.79 20.76 48.41
C ASP A 104 -22.02 19.75 49.28
N LEU A 105 -21.42 18.74 48.64
CA LEU A 105 -20.56 17.75 49.29
C LEU A 105 -19.08 18.08 49.19
N LYS A 106 -18.69 19.16 48.51
CA LYS A 106 -17.29 19.52 48.21
C LYS A 106 -16.47 18.38 47.61
N VAL A 107 -17.11 17.48 46.87
CA VAL A 107 -16.44 16.37 46.16
C VAL A 107 -15.93 16.88 44.82
N GLN A 108 -14.72 16.49 44.46
CA GLN A 108 -14.14 16.77 43.15
C GLN A 108 -13.54 15.49 42.55
N VAL A 109 -13.90 15.18 41.31
CA VAL A 109 -13.32 14.08 40.53
C VAL A 109 -12.73 14.68 39.26
N SER A 110 -11.41 14.58 39.10
CA SER A 110 -10.69 15.04 37.90
C SER A 110 -10.22 13.86 37.07
N TYR A 111 -10.34 13.97 35.75
CA TYR A 111 -9.90 13.00 34.77
C TYR A 111 -9.10 13.69 33.66
N LYS A 112 -7.91 13.17 33.36
CA LYS A 112 -6.97 13.73 32.37
C LYS A 112 -6.60 12.75 31.24
N GLY A 113 -7.30 11.62 31.13
CA GLY A 113 -6.94 10.56 30.19
C GLY A 113 -5.92 9.58 30.73
N SER A 114 -4.72 10.07 31.05
CA SER A 114 -3.63 9.26 31.60
C SER A 114 -3.68 9.11 33.12
N SER A 115 -4.41 10.01 33.80
CA SER A 115 -4.47 10.07 35.26
C SER A 115 -5.84 10.55 35.73
N PHE A 116 -6.12 10.30 37.00
CA PHE A 116 -7.30 10.82 37.68
C PHE A 116 -6.98 11.17 39.14
N SER A 117 -7.84 12.00 39.73
CA SER A 117 -7.79 12.32 41.16
C SER A 117 -9.20 12.41 41.73
N ILE A 118 -9.40 11.84 42.93
CA ILE A 118 -10.66 11.91 43.66
C ILE A 118 -10.39 12.63 44.97
N ASN A 119 -11.09 13.74 45.20
CA ASN A 119 -11.01 14.53 46.43
C ASN A 119 -12.35 14.45 47.17
N LEU A 120 -12.32 13.83 48.35
CA LEU A 120 -13.45 13.71 49.26
C LEU A 120 -13.14 14.48 50.55
N PRO A 121 -14.05 15.33 51.06
CA PRO A 121 -13.80 16.01 52.32
C PRO A 121 -13.91 15.03 53.49
N TYR A 122 -12.82 14.95 54.27
CA TYR A 122 -12.73 14.12 55.46
C TYR A 122 -13.93 14.31 56.41
N SER A 123 -14.41 15.55 56.59
CA SER A 123 -15.56 15.85 57.46
C SER A 123 -16.88 15.15 57.09
N LEU A 124 -17.02 14.67 55.85
CA LEU A 124 -18.24 14.00 55.37
C LEU A 124 -18.03 12.51 55.09
N PHE A 125 -16.81 12.11 54.71
CA PHE A 125 -16.49 10.76 54.24
C PHE A 125 -15.56 9.98 55.16
N GLN A 126 -15.25 10.51 56.35
CA GLN A 126 -14.42 9.82 57.34
C GLN A 126 -14.97 8.42 57.64
N SER A 127 -14.13 7.41 57.48
CA SER A 127 -14.43 6.00 57.76
C SER A 127 -15.68 5.48 57.03
N SER A 128 -16.05 6.07 55.89
CA SER A 128 -17.28 5.73 55.16
C SER A 128 -17.05 5.23 53.73
N THR A 129 -15.79 5.05 53.33
CA THR A 129 -15.42 4.61 51.97
C THR A 129 -14.80 3.21 52.00
N GLU A 130 -15.06 2.43 50.94
CA GLU A 130 -14.39 1.18 50.62
C GLU A 130 -14.05 1.16 49.12
N GLY A 131 -13.16 0.27 48.69
CA GLY A 131 -12.69 0.19 47.30
C GLY A 131 -11.17 0.28 47.19
N GLN A 132 -10.67 0.42 45.96
CA GLN A 132 -9.23 0.54 45.68
C GLN A 132 -8.56 1.79 46.25
N CYS A 133 -9.33 2.85 46.55
CA CYS A 133 -8.83 4.06 47.20
C CYS A 133 -8.77 3.94 48.74
N GLY A 134 -9.17 2.81 49.31
CA GLY A 134 -9.09 2.54 50.74
C GLY A 134 -10.20 3.19 51.57
N THR A 135 -10.02 3.12 52.89
CA THR A 135 -10.94 3.71 53.87
C THR A 135 -10.42 5.09 54.23
N CYS A 136 -11.19 6.16 54.04
CA CYS A 136 -10.74 7.51 54.36
C CYS A 136 -10.72 7.74 55.89
N ASP A 137 -9.71 7.27 56.61
CA ASP A 137 -9.63 7.39 58.07
C ASP A 137 -8.26 7.83 58.61
N ASN A 138 -7.33 8.22 57.74
CA ASN A 138 -5.94 8.56 58.04
C ASN A 138 -5.14 7.36 58.60
N SER A 139 -5.51 6.13 58.25
CA SER A 139 -4.79 4.90 58.60
C SER A 139 -4.50 4.03 57.37
N GLN A 140 -3.23 3.91 57.05
CA GLN A 140 -2.74 3.03 55.99
C GLN A 140 -2.95 1.52 56.25
N LYS A 141 -3.40 1.11 57.45
CA LYS A 141 -3.49 -0.30 57.86
C LYS A 141 -4.62 -1.07 57.16
N ASN A 142 -5.68 -0.37 56.78
CA ASN A 142 -6.92 -0.91 56.24
C ASN A 142 -7.18 -0.46 54.78
N ASP A 143 -6.23 0.25 54.18
CA ASP A 143 -6.32 0.71 52.80
C ASP A 143 -6.36 -0.44 51.78
N CYS A 144 -5.65 -1.54 52.07
CA CYS A 144 -5.59 -2.72 51.20
C CYS A 144 -6.65 -3.78 51.57
N GLN A 145 -7.86 -3.35 51.92
CA GLN A 145 -8.96 -4.23 52.28
C GLN A 145 -9.75 -4.67 51.03
N SER A 146 -9.97 -5.98 50.87
CA SER A 146 -10.80 -6.56 49.80
C SER A 146 -12.31 -6.50 50.15
N PRO A 147 -13.22 -6.75 49.18
CA PRO A 147 -14.67 -6.70 49.43
C PRO A 147 -15.18 -7.65 50.54
N ASN A 148 -14.43 -8.72 50.82
CA ASN A 148 -14.75 -9.68 51.89
C ASN A 148 -14.19 -9.27 53.27
N GLY A 149 -13.55 -8.10 53.38
CA GLY A 149 -12.99 -7.59 54.62
C GLY A 149 -11.57 -8.06 54.95
N GLN A 150 -10.91 -8.83 54.08
CA GLN A 150 -9.54 -9.28 54.32
C GLN A 150 -8.53 -8.19 54.00
N ILE A 151 -7.50 -8.04 54.84
CA ILE A 151 -6.39 -7.13 54.61
C ILE A 151 -5.22 -7.93 54.05
N GLN A 152 -4.75 -7.55 52.87
CA GLN A 152 -3.69 -8.23 52.13
C GLN A 152 -2.84 -7.21 51.36
N SER A 153 -1.99 -7.63 50.41
CA SER A 153 -1.29 -6.65 49.57
C SER A 153 -2.29 -5.88 48.71
N CYS A 154 -2.08 -4.56 48.57
CA CYS A 154 -2.99 -3.70 47.83
C CYS A 154 -3.21 -4.15 46.39
N SER A 155 -2.18 -4.68 45.71
CA SER A 155 -2.33 -5.21 44.35
C SER A 155 -3.31 -6.39 44.28
N VAL A 156 -3.27 -7.32 45.23
CA VAL A 156 -4.17 -8.48 45.27
C VAL A 156 -5.56 -8.07 45.75
N ALA A 157 -5.66 -7.14 46.71
CA ALA A 157 -6.95 -6.59 47.14
C ALA A 157 -7.65 -5.84 46.00
N ALA A 158 -6.89 -5.06 45.22
CA ALA A 158 -7.40 -4.29 44.10
C ALA A 158 -8.05 -5.16 43.01
N SER A 159 -7.46 -6.31 42.67
CA SER A 159 -8.03 -7.27 41.70
C SER A 159 -9.42 -7.79 42.12
N GLN A 160 -9.72 -7.81 43.42
CA GLN A 160 -10.99 -8.32 43.93
C GLN A 160 -12.13 -7.29 43.87
N TRP A 161 -11.81 -6.00 43.66
CA TRP A 161 -12.81 -4.93 43.49
C TRP A 161 -13.37 -4.85 42.05
N LEU A 162 -13.32 -5.96 41.32
CA LEU A 162 -13.78 -6.10 39.95
C LEU A 162 -15.31 -5.94 39.84
N ILE A 163 -15.77 -5.26 38.79
CA ILE A 163 -17.21 -5.21 38.47
C ILE A 163 -17.70 -6.58 37.95
N PRO A 164 -18.72 -7.19 38.57
CA PRO A 164 -19.22 -8.50 38.15
C PRO A 164 -19.79 -8.49 36.72
N ASN A 165 -19.73 -9.65 36.04
CA ASN A 165 -20.33 -9.90 34.73
C ASN A 165 -19.75 -9.08 33.55
N GLN A 166 -18.49 -8.65 33.63
CA GLN A 166 -17.74 -8.15 32.48
C GLN A 166 -16.84 -9.24 31.89
N ASP A 167 -16.76 -9.28 30.56
CA ASP A 167 -15.76 -10.08 29.83
C ASP A 167 -14.39 -9.37 29.90
N CYS A 168 -13.67 -9.59 30.99
CA CYS A 168 -12.32 -9.06 31.16
C CYS A 168 -11.30 -9.95 30.43
N PRO A 169 -10.35 -9.40 29.65
CA PRO A 169 -9.24 -10.18 29.13
C PRO A 169 -8.43 -10.80 30.27
N THR A 170 -8.06 -12.06 30.13
CA THR A 170 -7.20 -12.76 31.08
C THR A 170 -5.86 -12.01 31.21
N PRO A 171 -5.38 -11.70 32.42
CA PRO A 171 -4.11 -11.01 32.59
C PRO A 171 -3.00 -11.79 31.89
N PRO A 172 -2.13 -11.14 31.08
CA PRO A 172 -0.92 -11.80 30.62
C PRO A 172 -0.11 -12.26 31.84
N THR A 173 0.45 -13.47 31.77
CA THR A 173 1.33 -13.99 32.82
C THR A 173 2.49 -13.02 32.99
N ALA A 174 2.64 -12.44 34.19
CA ALA A 174 3.66 -11.44 34.49
C ALA A 174 5.04 -11.91 33.99
N PRO A 175 5.79 -11.08 33.26
CA PRO A 175 7.18 -11.39 32.94
C PRO A 175 7.98 -11.64 34.23
N PRO A 176 8.94 -12.56 34.24
CA PRO A 176 9.82 -12.72 35.39
C PRO A 176 10.50 -11.39 35.69
N THR A 177 10.48 -10.99 36.96
CA THR A 177 11.18 -9.81 37.49
C THR A 177 12.63 -9.82 37.01
N SER A 178 12.95 -8.97 36.04
CA SER A 178 14.34 -8.78 35.63
C SER A 178 15.07 -8.02 36.74
N THR A 179 15.89 -8.75 37.50
CA THR A 179 16.75 -8.25 38.56
C THR A 179 18.06 -7.72 37.98
N SER A 180 17.98 -6.74 37.09
CA SER A 180 19.14 -5.95 36.66
C SER A 180 18.80 -4.46 36.79
N PRO A 181 19.48 -3.71 37.68
CA PRO A 181 19.28 -2.28 37.80
C PRO A 181 19.98 -1.61 36.62
N THR A 182 19.31 -1.51 35.48
CA THR A 182 19.62 -0.43 34.54
C THR A 182 19.45 0.88 35.32
N PRO A 183 20.39 1.83 35.29
CA PRO A 183 20.26 3.06 36.06
C PRO A 183 19.00 3.81 35.64
N CYS A 184 17.96 3.73 36.48
CA CYS A 184 16.72 4.43 36.27
C CYS A 184 16.96 5.92 36.51
N LYS A 185 16.80 6.75 35.46
CA LYS A 185 17.01 8.20 35.56
C LYS A 185 15.77 8.87 36.13
N THR A 186 15.67 8.92 37.46
CA THR A 186 14.53 9.56 38.15
C THR A 186 14.70 11.07 38.33
N ALA A 187 15.58 11.72 37.56
CA ALA A 187 15.91 13.14 37.73
C ALA A 187 14.67 14.04 37.61
N ILE A 188 13.76 13.71 36.70
CA ILE A 188 12.50 14.44 36.50
C ILE A 188 11.62 14.44 37.77
N CYS A 189 11.63 13.37 38.57
CA CYS A 189 10.85 13.27 39.80
C CYS A 189 11.34 14.23 40.89
N GLU A 190 12.63 14.61 40.86
CA GLU A 190 13.21 15.55 41.82
C GLU A 190 12.72 16.99 41.61
N ILE A 191 12.08 17.30 40.47
CA ILE A 191 11.44 18.59 40.24
C ILE A 191 10.37 18.87 41.31
N MET A 192 9.64 17.84 41.78
CA MET A 192 8.65 17.99 42.85
C MET A 192 9.27 18.41 44.19
N ASN A 193 10.55 18.09 44.42
CA ASN A 193 11.30 18.52 45.62
C ASN A 193 12.05 19.85 45.40
N SER A 194 12.03 20.39 44.18
CA SER A 194 12.77 21.60 43.83
C SER A 194 12.08 22.87 44.32
N LYS A 195 12.77 24.01 44.17
CA LYS A 195 12.22 25.34 44.48
C LYS A 195 10.96 25.70 43.68
N VAL A 196 10.73 25.04 42.54
CA VAL A 196 9.52 25.24 41.72
C VAL A 196 8.24 24.99 42.53
N PHE A 197 8.30 24.04 43.49
CA PHE A 197 7.18 23.64 44.33
C PHE A 197 7.26 24.13 45.78
N GLU A 198 8.20 25.03 46.11
CA GLU A 198 8.48 25.47 47.49
C GLU A 198 7.24 26.00 48.22
N GLU A 199 6.40 26.78 47.54
CA GLU A 199 5.16 27.27 48.14
C GLU A 199 4.14 26.14 48.40
N CYS A 200 4.10 25.12 47.53
CA CYS A 200 3.20 23.99 47.69
C CYS A 200 3.63 23.03 48.80
N HIS A 201 4.93 22.89 49.06
CA HIS A 201 5.43 22.05 50.18
C HIS A 201 4.83 22.46 51.53
N LYS A 202 4.44 23.74 51.69
CA LYS A 202 3.79 24.25 52.90
C LYS A 202 2.36 23.75 53.06
N ALA A 203 1.71 23.30 51.99
CA ALA A 203 0.32 22.88 51.95
C ALA A 203 0.12 21.38 51.66
N VAL A 204 1.03 20.76 50.88
CA VAL A 204 0.94 19.37 50.43
C VAL A 204 2.33 18.76 50.40
N SER A 205 2.55 17.64 51.11
CA SER A 205 3.83 16.92 51.08
C SER A 205 4.08 16.28 49.69
N PRO A 206 5.28 16.41 49.11
CA PRO A 206 5.63 15.78 47.83
C PRO A 206 5.94 14.28 47.96
N ASP A 207 6.17 13.75 49.16
CA ASP A 207 6.81 12.44 49.37
C ASP A 207 6.12 11.29 48.63
N ALA A 208 4.79 11.18 48.76
CA ALA A 208 4.00 10.13 48.13
C ALA A 208 4.00 10.25 46.59
N PHE A 209 3.96 11.48 46.06
CA PHE A 209 4.01 11.75 44.62
C PHE A 209 5.40 11.45 44.04
N VAL A 210 6.47 11.77 44.77
CA VAL A 210 7.85 11.45 44.38
C VAL A 210 8.08 9.94 44.36
N GLN A 211 7.59 9.22 45.36
CA GLN A 211 7.66 7.75 45.39
C GLN A 211 6.90 7.12 44.22
N ALA A 212 5.71 7.63 43.91
CA ALA A 212 4.94 7.21 42.75
C ALA A 212 5.72 7.46 41.44
N CYS A 213 6.22 8.68 41.24
CA CYS A 213 7.00 9.05 40.05
C CYS A 213 8.24 8.18 39.86
N ARG A 214 9.03 7.95 40.92
CA ARG A 214 10.24 7.12 40.83
C ARG A 214 9.90 5.69 40.41
N SER A 215 8.83 5.14 40.97
CA SER A 215 8.34 3.81 40.60
C SER A 215 7.90 3.80 39.13
N ASP A 216 7.05 4.75 38.76
CA ASP A 216 6.51 4.92 37.41
C ASP A 216 7.64 5.03 36.37
N VAL A 217 8.66 5.89 36.57
CA VAL A 217 9.82 6.01 35.67
C VAL A 217 10.58 4.69 35.50
N CYS A 218 10.72 3.91 36.58
CA CYS A 218 11.52 2.69 36.55
C CYS A 218 10.76 1.48 35.99
N TYR A 219 9.43 1.48 36.04
CA TYR A 219 8.60 0.39 35.53
C TYR A 219 7.95 0.71 34.17
N ASN A 220 7.62 1.96 33.89
CA ASN A 220 6.90 2.45 32.72
C ASN A 220 7.52 3.78 32.23
N ALA A 221 8.41 3.73 31.23
CA ALA A 221 9.21 4.87 30.79
C ALA A 221 8.45 6.12 30.29
N ASN A 222 7.11 6.07 30.14
CA ASN A 222 6.27 7.14 29.60
C ASN A 222 5.36 7.86 30.62
N SER A 223 5.39 7.52 31.92
CA SER A 223 4.40 8.03 32.90
C SER A 223 4.91 9.06 33.93
N SER A 224 6.15 9.53 33.82
CA SER A 224 6.76 10.49 34.77
C SER A 224 6.00 11.82 34.87
N CYS A 225 5.52 12.33 33.73
CA CYS A 225 4.76 13.59 33.65
C CYS A 225 3.42 13.52 34.38
N SER A 226 2.78 12.35 34.43
CA SER A 226 1.48 12.18 35.10
C SER A 226 1.59 12.39 36.61
N SER A 227 2.69 11.96 37.24
CA SER A 227 2.91 12.16 38.68
C SER A 227 3.18 13.63 39.01
N LEU A 228 4.01 14.31 38.19
CA LEU A 228 4.25 15.76 38.31
C LEU A 228 2.96 16.56 38.14
N GLU A 229 2.19 16.20 37.13
CA GLU A 229 0.89 16.80 36.85
C GLU A 229 -0.10 16.60 38.01
N ALA A 230 -0.16 15.40 38.59
CA ALA A 230 -1.01 15.12 39.74
C ALA A 230 -0.64 15.98 40.96
N TYR A 231 0.67 16.15 41.21
CA TYR A 231 1.14 17.00 42.31
C TYR A 231 0.82 18.47 42.06
N ALA A 232 1.08 18.98 40.85
CA ALA A 232 0.73 20.34 40.46
C ALA A 232 -0.79 20.62 40.55
N SER A 233 -1.62 19.66 40.15
CA SER A 233 -3.07 19.74 40.31
C SER A 233 -3.50 19.85 41.77
N GLU A 234 -2.89 19.10 42.69
CA GLU A 234 -3.21 19.19 44.11
C GLU A 234 -2.74 20.52 44.72
N CYS A 235 -1.60 21.05 44.30
CA CYS A 235 -1.17 22.42 44.64
C CYS A 235 -2.18 23.47 44.17
N ALA A 236 -2.64 23.35 42.91
CA ALA A 236 -3.62 24.27 42.32
C ALA A 236 -4.97 24.21 43.05
N ASN A 237 -5.37 23.05 43.57
CA ASN A 237 -6.55 22.89 44.43
C ASN A 237 -6.43 23.63 45.78
N LYS A 238 -5.20 23.86 46.27
CA LYS A 238 -4.92 24.74 47.42
C LYS A 238 -4.78 26.21 47.04
N GLY A 239 -5.00 26.56 45.77
CA GLY A 239 -4.82 27.92 45.23
C GLY A 239 -3.37 28.28 44.92
N ILE A 240 -2.48 27.30 44.85
CA ILE A 240 -1.05 27.50 44.57
C ILE A 240 -0.79 27.14 43.11
N CYS A 241 -0.69 28.16 42.27
CA CYS A 241 -0.39 28.05 40.84
C CYS A 241 1.11 27.80 40.61
N ILE A 242 1.45 26.77 39.82
CA ILE A 242 2.85 26.38 39.55
C ILE A 242 3.06 26.13 38.05
N GLU A 243 4.02 26.84 37.45
CA GLU A 243 4.43 26.62 36.05
C GLU A 243 5.49 25.50 35.96
N TRP A 244 5.06 24.27 36.23
CA TRP A 244 5.97 23.13 36.38
C TRP A 244 6.54 22.60 35.05
N ARG A 245 5.75 22.60 33.95
CA ARG A 245 6.19 22.04 32.65
C ARG A 245 7.44 22.70 32.08
N LYS A 246 7.63 24.01 32.28
CA LYS A 246 8.85 24.73 31.85
C LYS A 246 10.12 24.25 32.56
N SER A 247 9.98 23.57 33.69
CA SER A 247 11.10 23.03 34.47
C SER A 247 11.47 21.60 34.06
N THR A 248 10.87 21.06 32.99
CA THR A 248 11.06 19.67 32.52
C THR A 248 11.94 19.56 31.26
N ASP A 249 12.59 20.64 30.83
CA ASP A 249 13.43 20.69 29.62
C ASP A 249 12.72 20.16 28.34
N GLY A 250 11.40 20.31 28.26
CA GLY A 250 10.56 19.88 27.14
C GLY A 250 10.05 18.43 27.23
N GLU A 251 10.46 17.65 28.22
CA GLU A 251 10.03 16.25 28.37
C GLU A 251 8.51 16.12 28.59
N CYS A 252 7.92 17.08 29.30
CA CYS A 252 6.48 17.13 29.56
C CYS A 252 5.79 18.28 28.84
N GLU A 253 6.22 18.68 27.64
CA GLU A 253 5.53 19.73 26.88
C GLU A 253 4.10 19.28 26.48
N HIS A 254 3.13 20.19 26.59
CA HIS A 254 1.74 19.92 26.24
C HIS A 254 1.35 20.70 24.99
N THR A 255 0.86 20.01 23.97
CA THR A 255 0.39 20.63 22.71
C THR A 255 -1.11 20.90 22.79
N CYS A 256 -1.50 22.15 22.55
CA CYS A 256 -2.91 22.55 22.49
C CYS A 256 -3.44 22.58 21.05
N PRO A 257 -4.78 22.54 20.85
CA PRO A 257 -5.38 22.78 19.54
C PRO A 257 -4.88 24.09 18.92
N ALA A 258 -4.81 24.16 17.59
CA ALA A 258 -4.11 25.22 16.84
C ALA A 258 -4.49 26.67 17.23
N THR A 259 -5.71 26.91 17.68
CA THR A 259 -6.23 28.22 18.08
C THR A 259 -6.09 28.54 19.57
N LYS A 260 -5.61 27.60 20.38
CA LYS A 260 -5.47 27.71 21.84
C LYS A 260 -4.00 27.68 22.25
N VAL A 261 -3.73 28.23 23.43
CA VAL A 261 -2.40 28.23 24.05
C VAL A 261 -2.44 27.51 25.39
N TYR A 262 -1.36 26.81 25.70
CA TYR A 262 -1.18 26.21 27.02
C TYR A 262 -1.03 27.31 28.07
N MET A 263 -1.76 27.19 29.19
CA MET A 263 -1.53 28.00 30.38
C MET A 263 -1.45 27.08 31.61
N PRO A 264 -0.44 27.26 32.49
CA PRO A 264 -0.34 26.48 33.73
C PRO A 264 -1.49 26.80 34.70
N CYS A 265 -2.05 28.01 34.58
CA CYS A 265 -3.04 28.54 35.51
C CYS A 265 -4.03 29.41 34.75
N GLY A 266 -5.10 28.79 34.27
CA GLY A 266 -6.25 29.46 33.67
C GLY A 266 -7.52 29.30 34.52
N PRO A 267 -8.63 29.93 34.10
CA PRO A 267 -9.91 29.80 34.77
C PRO A 267 -10.52 28.40 34.55
N ALA A 268 -11.27 27.87 35.52
CA ALA A 268 -11.99 26.61 35.32
C ALA A 268 -13.10 26.69 34.25
N VAL A 269 -13.57 27.90 33.95
CA VAL A 269 -14.59 28.17 32.92
C VAL A 269 -14.13 29.36 32.08
N GLU A 270 -14.02 29.15 30.77
CA GLU A 270 -13.71 30.23 29.81
C GLU A 270 -14.99 30.96 29.35
N PRO A 271 -14.92 32.28 29.13
CA PRO A 271 -15.98 32.99 28.43
C PRO A 271 -16.08 32.53 26.98
N THR A 272 -17.32 32.48 26.48
CA THR A 272 -17.63 32.18 25.08
C THR A 272 -18.30 33.37 24.40
N CYS A 273 -18.57 33.25 23.10
CA CYS A 273 -19.42 34.21 22.39
C CYS A 273 -20.90 34.19 22.80
N ASN A 274 -21.33 33.20 23.59
CA ASN A 274 -22.69 33.12 24.07
C ASN A 274 -22.86 33.88 25.40
N THR A 275 -23.47 35.06 25.36
CA THR A 275 -23.72 35.90 26.54
C THR A 275 -24.51 35.17 27.64
N ARG A 276 -25.53 34.39 27.28
CA ARG A 276 -26.35 33.65 28.24
C ARG A 276 -25.57 32.52 28.93
N TYR A 277 -24.66 31.88 28.21
CA TYR A 277 -23.71 30.95 28.79
C TYR A 277 -22.82 31.66 29.81
N ASN A 278 -22.23 32.79 29.42
CA ASN A 278 -21.34 33.57 30.29
C ASN A 278 -22.04 33.99 31.58
N GLU A 279 -23.25 34.56 31.48
CA GLU A 279 -24.04 34.95 32.66
C GLU A 279 -24.32 33.77 33.60
N LYS A 280 -24.60 32.60 33.04
CA LYS A 280 -24.95 31.40 33.82
C LYS A 280 -23.75 30.83 34.57
N TYR A 281 -22.56 30.84 33.96
CA TYR A 281 -21.41 30.08 34.48
C TYR A 281 -20.27 30.96 35.02
N LEU A 282 -20.18 32.23 34.64
CA LEU A 282 -19.11 33.14 35.08
C LEU A 282 -19.53 34.13 36.18
N ASN A 283 -20.82 34.42 36.37
CA ASN A 283 -21.25 35.47 37.32
C ASN A 283 -20.95 35.17 38.81
N ASN A 284 -20.53 33.96 39.17
CA ASN A 284 -20.06 33.59 40.53
C ASN A 284 -18.52 33.65 40.66
N GLN A 285 -17.87 34.58 39.93
CA GLN A 285 -16.41 34.68 39.83
C GLN A 285 -15.67 34.86 41.16
N THR A 286 -16.28 35.46 42.20
CA THR A 286 -15.61 35.69 43.50
C THR A 286 -15.21 34.43 44.25
N GLN A 287 -15.81 33.25 43.95
CA GLN A 287 -15.38 31.97 44.53
C GLN A 287 -14.41 31.17 43.62
N MET A 288 -14.28 31.55 42.35
CA MET A 288 -13.50 30.82 41.35
C MET A 288 -12.13 31.46 41.03
N ILE A 289 -11.91 32.72 41.40
CA ILE A 289 -10.62 33.43 41.16
C ILE A 289 -9.43 32.74 41.84
N ASN A 290 -9.66 32.02 42.95
CA ASN A 290 -8.59 31.37 43.71
C ASN A 290 -8.34 29.90 43.32
N LYS A 291 -9.13 29.34 42.38
CA LYS A 291 -8.95 27.97 41.89
C LYS A 291 -8.59 28.02 40.40
N THR A 292 -7.31 28.21 40.13
CA THR A 292 -6.77 28.12 38.77
C THR A 292 -6.55 26.66 38.39
N LYS A 293 -6.71 26.35 37.10
CA LYS A 293 -6.46 25.01 36.55
C LYS A 293 -5.54 25.09 35.35
N GLU A 294 -4.71 24.08 35.18
CA GLU A 294 -3.90 23.90 33.98
C GLU A 294 -4.78 23.54 32.79
N GLY A 295 -4.44 24.03 31.59
CA GLY A 295 -5.30 23.81 30.42
C GLY A 295 -4.84 24.48 29.13
N CYS A 296 -5.67 24.29 28.11
CA CYS A 296 -5.59 24.96 26.81
C CYS A 296 -6.68 26.03 26.74
N PHE A 297 -6.25 27.29 26.62
CA PHE A 297 -7.12 28.46 26.71
C PHE A 297 -6.97 29.35 25.48
N CYS A 298 -7.94 30.23 25.26
CA CYS A 298 -7.82 31.23 24.20
C CYS A 298 -6.75 32.27 24.54
N PRO A 299 -5.86 32.62 23.59
CA PRO A 299 -4.81 33.61 23.80
C PRO A 299 -5.40 35.00 24.07
N SER A 300 -4.59 35.90 24.63
CA SER A 300 -5.01 37.26 24.96
C SER A 300 -5.64 37.97 23.75
N LYS A 301 -6.75 38.68 23.98
CA LYS A 301 -7.57 39.39 22.97
C LYS A 301 -8.39 38.48 22.05
N THR A 302 -8.53 37.20 22.38
CA THR A 302 -9.47 36.29 21.71
C THR A 302 -10.45 35.71 22.73
N VAL A 303 -11.56 35.16 22.25
CA VAL A 303 -12.61 34.53 23.06
C VAL A 303 -12.96 33.19 22.46
N LEU A 304 -13.33 32.21 23.30
CA LEU A 304 -13.77 30.92 22.82
C LEU A 304 -15.08 31.08 22.05
N PHE A 305 -15.18 30.51 20.85
CA PHE A 305 -16.40 30.65 20.06
C PHE A 305 -17.59 29.98 20.75
N SER A 306 -17.45 28.71 21.11
CA SER A 306 -18.48 27.90 21.75
C SER A 306 -17.86 26.74 22.55
N THR A 307 -18.60 26.16 23.50
CA THR A 307 -18.13 25.04 24.33
C THR A 307 -17.96 23.72 23.57
N TYR A 308 -18.56 23.58 22.38
CA TYR A 308 -18.39 22.40 21.53
C TYR A 308 -17.22 22.55 20.53
N SER A 309 -16.56 23.70 20.50
CA SER A 309 -15.49 24.01 19.55
C SER A 309 -14.21 24.42 20.28
N ASP A 310 -13.04 24.08 19.72
CA ASP A 310 -11.76 24.59 20.23
C ASP A 310 -11.31 25.90 19.59
N THR A 311 -12.19 26.55 18.82
CA THR A 311 -11.86 27.74 18.03
C THR A 311 -11.94 29.02 18.85
N CYS A 312 -10.85 29.78 18.85
CA CYS A 312 -10.78 31.12 19.44
C CYS A 312 -10.95 32.17 18.35
N VAL A 313 -11.83 33.15 18.60
CA VAL A 313 -12.14 34.23 17.66
C VAL A 313 -11.75 35.58 18.25
N VAL A 314 -11.33 36.51 17.38
CA VAL A 314 -10.96 37.88 17.79
C VAL A 314 -12.19 38.72 18.15
N SER A 315 -13.34 38.39 17.57
CA SER A 315 -14.63 39.03 17.82
C SER A 315 -15.73 38.02 17.55
N CYS A 316 -16.83 38.11 18.30
CA CYS A 316 -17.99 37.25 18.12
C CYS A 316 -18.81 37.72 16.93
N GLY A 317 -18.81 36.91 15.85
CA GLY A 317 -19.60 37.14 14.66
C GLY A 317 -20.74 36.14 14.53
N CYS A 318 -20.94 35.63 13.32
CA CYS A 318 -21.99 34.68 13.00
C CYS A 318 -21.57 33.23 13.22
N THR A 319 -22.56 32.34 13.38
CA THR A 319 -22.38 30.89 13.23
C THR A 319 -22.87 30.47 11.86
N GLY A 320 -21.97 29.93 11.03
CA GLY A 320 -22.31 29.41 9.71
C GLY A 320 -23.29 28.23 9.76
N PRO A 321 -23.94 27.87 8.64
CA PRO A 321 -24.84 26.71 8.58
C PRO A 321 -24.18 25.37 8.92
N ASP A 322 -22.85 25.30 8.75
CA ASP A 322 -21.98 24.19 9.12
C ASP A 322 -21.60 24.18 10.61
N GLY A 323 -22.00 25.21 11.37
CA GLY A 323 -21.71 25.36 12.79
C GLY A 323 -20.38 26.04 13.10
N ASN A 324 -19.64 26.51 12.09
CA ASN A 324 -18.33 27.16 12.26
C ASN A 324 -18.47 28.68 12.48
N PRO A 325 -17.53 29.31 13.22
CA PRO A 325 -17.52 30.76 13.39
C PRO A 325 -17.18 31.49 12.09
N GLN A 326 -17.86 32.60 11.84
CA GLN A 326 -17.61 33.51 10.72
C GLN A 326 -17.51 34.94 11.24
N MET A 327 -16.51 35.68 10.80
CA MET A 327 -16.33 37.07 11.21
C MET A 327 -17.35 37.98 10.52
N PRO A 328 -17.69 39.13 11.14
CA PRO A 328 -18.56 40.12 10.51
C PRO A 328 -17.97 40.58 9.17
N GLY A 329 -18.73 40.45 8.09
CA GLY A 329 -18.31 40.77 6.72
C GLY A 329 -17.75 39.59 5.93
N ASP A 330 -17.55 38.41 6.54
CA ASP A 330 -17.09 37.22 5.83
C ASP A 330 -18.13 36.74 4.83
N THR A 331 -17.68 36.35 3.63
CA THR A 331 -18.48 35.69 2.59
C THR A 331 -17.87 34.32 2.28
N TRP A 332 -18.66 33.27 2.33
CA TRP A 332 -18.22 31.89 2.09
C TRP A 332 -19.27 31.07 1.34
N GLU A 333 -18.86 29.94 0.78
CA GLU A 333 -19.78 28.98 0.17
C GLU A 333 -20.11 27.86 1.16
N SER A 334 -21.40 27.55 1.31
CA SER A 334 -21.89 26.45 2.14
C SER A 334 -23.07 25.78 1.48
N SER A 335 -22.99 24.47 1.24
CA SER A 335 -24.08 23.68 0.63
C SER A 335 -24.65 24.30 -0.66
N CYS A 336 -23.77 24.81 -1.53
CA CYS A 336 -24.13 25.52 -2.77
C CYS A 336 -24.94 26.81 -2.60
N GLN A 337 -24.76 27.46 -1.46
CA GLN A 337 -25.21 28.81 -1.20
C GLN A 337 -24.00 29.70 -0.94
N GLN A 338 -24.02 30.90 -1.47
CA GLN A 338 -23.12 31.96 -1.08
C GLN A 338 -23.71 32.63 0.16
N CYS A 339 -23.04 32.45 1.30
CA CYS A 339 -23.41 32.98 2.60
C CYS A 339 -22.54 34.18 2.95
N THR A 340 -23.13 35.17 3.61
CA THR A 340 -22.41 36.33 4.16
C THR A 340 -22.83 36.56 5.60
N CYS A 341 -21.88 36.84 6.48
CA CYS A 341 -22.15 37.29 7.84
C CYS A 341 -22.34 38.81 7.81
N ASP A 342 -23.58 39.25 7.97
CA ASP A 342 -23.91 40.68 7.93
C ASP A 342 -23.20 41.44 9.07
N MET A 343 -22.54 42.56 8.74
CA MET A 343 -21.69 43.29 9.69
C MET A 343 -22.47 43.94 10.84
N ASP A 344 -23.72 44.33 10.60
CA ASP A 344 -24.51 45.10 11.56
C ASP A 344 -25.42 44.19 12.40
N SER A 345 -26.12 43.26 11.74
CA SER A 345 -27.08 42.37 12.38
C SER A 345 -26.48 41.09 12.95
N MET A 346 -25.26 40.69 12.53
CA MET A 346 -24.63 39.41 12.87
C MET A 346 -25.49 38.20 12.46
N ILE A 347 -26.28 38.35 11.40
CA ILE A 347 -27.13 37.29 10.84
C ILE A 347 -26.46 36.76 9.57
N VAL A 348 -26.44 35.42 9.43
CA VAL A 348 -26.01 34.78 8.20
C VAL A 348 -27.10 34.91 7.13
N GLN A 349 -26.73 35.47 5.99
CA GLN A 349 -27.58 35.58 4.81
C GLN A 349 -27.02 34.68 3.71
N CYS A 350 -27.76 33.64 3.32
CA CYS A 350 -27.36 32.72 2.27
C CYS A 350 -28.25 32.85 1.04
N GLN A 351 -27.63 32.91 -0.14
CA GLN A 351 -28.32 32.91 -1.42
C GLN A 351 -27.80 31.75 -2.29
N PRO A 352 -28.67 31.04 -3.04
CA PRO A 352 -28.21 29.99 -3.95
C PRO A 352 -27.18 30.52 -4.94
N ILE A 353 -26.08 29.79 -5.14
CA ILE A 353 -25.07 30.15 -6.14
C ILE A 353 -25.73 30.15 -7.51
N THR A 354 -25.63 31.28 -8.21
CA THR A 354 -26.15 31.40 -9.57
C THR A 354 -25.12 30.83 -10.54
N CYS A 355 -25.42 29.66 -11.10
CA CYS A 355 -24.55 29.05 -12.10
C CYS A 355 -24.70 29.78 -13.45
N PRO A 356 -23.59 30.08 -14.15
CA PRO A 356 -23.68 30.53 -15.53
C PRO A 356 -24.35 29.44 -16.38
N THR A 357 -25.09 29.84 -17.41
CA THR A 357 -25.65 28.89 -18.38
C THR A 357 -24.51 28.05 -18.95
N PRO A 358 -24.51 26.73 -18.75
CA PRO A 358 -23.37 25.90 -19.11
C PRO A 358 -23.24 25.86 -20.64
N ALA A 359 -22.08 26.26 -21.16
CA ALA A 359 -21.77 26.09 -22.57
C ALA A 359 -21.65 24.60 -22.87
N ILE A 360 -22.45 24.11 -23.82
CA ILE A 360 -22.43 22.70 -24.24
C ILE A 360 -21.45 22.60 -25.41
N PRO A 361 -20.25 22.02 -25.24
CA PRO A 361 -19.33 21.81 -26.36
C PRO A 361 -19.92 20.78 -27.33
N ILE A 362 -19.57 20.93 -28.61
CA ILE A 362 -19.95 19.99 -29.66
C ILE A 362 -18.86 18.91 -29.75
N CYS A 363 -19.17 17.69 -29.33
CA CYS A 363 -18.23 16.55 -29.40
C CYS A 363 -18.37 15.80 -30.74
N ASN A 364 -17.97 16.43 -31.84
CA ASN A 364 -18.03 15.81 -33.18
C ASN A 364 -16.81 14.94 -33.51
N GLU A 365 -15.77 14.97 -32.67
CA GLU A 365 -14.56 14.18 -32.87
C GLU A 365 -14.83 12.69 -32.62
N THR A 366 -14.26 11.84 -33.46
CA THR A 366 -14.41 10.38 -33.35
C THR A 366 -13.87 9.88 -32.01
N GLY A 367 -14.65 9.03 -31.34
CA GLY A 367 -14.29 8.50 -30.03
C GLY A 367 -14.60 9.43 -28.85
N TYR A 368 -15.16 10.62 -29.05
CA TYR A 368 -15.52 11.52 -27.95
C TYR A 368 -17.02 11.49 -27.66
N ARG A 369 -17.39 11.62 -26.38
CA ARG A 369 -18.78 11.79 -25.94
C ARG A 369 -18.92 12.99 -25.00
N LEU A 370 -20.11 13.57 -24.99
CA LEU A 370 -20.47 14.61 -24.04
C LEU A 370 -20.68 14.01 -22.65
N VAL A 371 -19.93 14.49 -21.67
CA VAL A 371 -20.07 14.11 -20.27
C VAL A 371 -20.50 15.34 -19.49
N ASN A 372 -21.49 15.16 -18.62
CA ASN A 372 -21.90 16.17 -17.67
C ASN A 372 -21.18 15.94 -16.33
N LYS A 373 -20.37 16.90 -15.90
CA LYS A 373 -19.63 16.87 -14.64
C LYS A 373 -20.06 18.02 -13.76
N THR A 374 -20.18 17.75 -12.46
CA THR A 374 -20.37 18.80 -11.46
C THR A 374 -19.01 19.36 -11.07
N GLU A 375 -18.72 20.61 -11.42
CA GLU A 375 -17.57 21.36 -10.91
C GLU A 375 -18.05 22.33 -9.84
N GLY A 376 -17.65 22.10 -8.58
CA GLY A 376 -18.18 22.82 -7.42
C GLY A 376 -19.69 22.60 -7.30
N CYS A 377 -20.47 23.67 -7.50
CA CYS A 377 -21.93 23.64 -7.45
C CYS A 377 -22.62 23.69 -8.81
N CYS A 378 -21.85 23.78 -9.90
CA CYS A 378 -22.39 23.99 -11.24
C CYS A 378 -22.12 22.80 -12.15
N GLN A 379 -23.08 22.52 -13.02
CA GLN A 379 -22.92 21.53 -14.08
C GLN A 379 -22.05 22.10 -15.19
N LYS A 380 -21.12 21.31 -15.69
CA LYS A 380 -20.23 21.63 -16.79
C LYS A 380 -20.15 20.46 -17.73
N TYR A 381 -20.32 20.73 -19.02
CA TYR A 381 -20.24 19.72 -20.05
C TYR A 381 -18.84 19.70 -20.65
N THR A 382 -18.25 18.52 -20.74
CA THR A 382 -16.91 18.29 -21.31
C THR A 382 -16.95 17.14 -22.31
N CYS A 383 -16.15 17.23 -23.38
CA CYS A 383 -15.96 16.10 -24.29
C CYS A 383 -14.88 15.18 -23.73
N GLU A 384 -15.20 13.91 -23.53
CA GLU A 384 -14.27 12.92 -23.01
C GLU A 384 -14.14 11.74 -23.96
N CYS A 385 -12.93 11.20 -24.02
CA CYS A 385 -12.56 10.06 -24.86
C CYS A 385 -13.20 8.78 -24.32
N ASP A 386 -13.94 8.09 -25.19
CA ASP A 386 -14.58 6.80 -24.97
C ASP A 386 -14.14 5.84 -26.09
N ALA A 387 -13.19 4.97 -25.75
CA ALA A 387 -12.60 4.01 -26.68
C ALA A 387 -13.62 3.03 -27.29
N LEU A 388 -14.81 2.86 -26.68
CA LEU A 388 -15.88 2.01 -27.22
C LEU A 388 -16.56 2.63 -28.45
N LEU A 389 -16.48 3.95 -28.60
CA LEU A 389 -17.00 4.68 -29.76
C LEU A 389 -16.02 4.69 -30.94
N CYS A 390 -14.82 4.14 -30.76
CA CYS A 390 -13.85 4.07 -31.85
C CYS A 390 -14.24 2.99 -32.88
N PRO A 391 -14.15 3.31 -34.19
CA PRO A 391 -14.36 2.32 -35.23
C PRO A 391 -13.37 1.16 -35.07
N LYS A 392 -13.87 -0.08 -35.09
CA LYS A 392 -13.02 -1.27 -35.15
C LYS A 392 -12.48 -1.41 -36.56
N VAL A 393 -11.31 -0.82 -36.83
CA VAL A 393 -10.63 -0.96 -38.11
C VAL A 393 -9.78 -2.24 -38.06
N MET A 394 -10.12 -3.22 -38.90
CA MET A 394 -9.20 -4.33 -39.22
C MET A 394 -8.41 -3.90 -40.45
N MET A 395 -7.13 -3.56 -40.28
CA MET A 395 -6.24 -3.18 -41.37
C MET A 395 -5.37 -4.38 -41.75
N ASP A 396 -5.68 -5.00 -42.88
CA ASP A 396 -4.88 -6.09 -43.46
C ASP A 396 -3.78 -5.48 -44.36
N CYS A 397 -2.54 -5.46 -43.86
CA CYS A 397 -1.40 -5.03 -44.66
C CYS A 397 -1.02 -6.10 -45.69
N GLN A 398 -0.45 -5.68 -46.83
CA GLN A 398 0.07 -6.62 -47.82
C GLN A 398 1.25 -7.43 -47.26
N PRO A 399 1.50 -8.66 -47.78
CA PRO A 399 2.67 -9.44 -47.38
C PRO A 399 3.96 -8.62 -47.48
N GLY A 400 4.80 -8.71 -46.46
CA GLY A 400 6.00 -7.91 -46.29
C GLY A 400 5.80 -6.58 -45.54
N TRP A 401 4.56 -6.25 -45.16
CA TRP A 401 4.20 -5.04 -44.41
C TRP A 401 3.47 -5.40 -43.12
N GLU A 402 3.63 -4.59 -42.07
CA GLU A 402 2.95 -4.76 -40.78
C GLU A 402 2.24 -3.48 -40.36
N ALA A 403 1.12 -3.62 -39.65
CA ALA A 403 0.36 -2.49 -39.14
C ALA A 403 0.98 -1.98 -37.82
N ILE A 404 1.31 -0.70 -37.77
CA ILE A 404 1.69 0.00 -36.54
C ILE A 404 0.63 1.05 -36.19
N ILE A 405 0.54 1.37 -34.90
CA ILE A 405 -0.39 2.38 -34.39
C ILE A 405 0.33 3.73 -34.40
N SER A 406 -0.22 4.70 -35.12
CA SER A 406 0.18 6.10 -35.04
C SER A 406 -0.82 6.85 -34.17
N THR A 407 -0.36 7.48 -33.09
CA THR A 407 -1.18 8.40 -32.30
C THR A 407 -1.20 9.77 -32.98
N SER A 408 -2.34 10.18 -33.53
CA SER A 408 -2.55 11.56 -33.96
C SER A 408 -2.96 12.41 -32.75
N ASN A 409 -2.44 13.64 -32.63
CA ASN A 409 -2.80 14.57 -31.54
C ASN A 409 -4.23 15.12 -31.66
N SER A 410 -4.97 14.73 -32.70
CA SER A 410 -6.28 15.27 -33.08
C SER A 410 -7.44 14.27 -32.99
N SER A 411 -7.21 13.04 -32.52
CA SER A 411 -8.27 12.03 -32.32
C SER A 411 -7.97 11.11 -31.14
N CYS A 412 -9.02 10.74 -30.40
CA CYS A 412 -8.99 9.74 -29.32
C CYS A 412 -8.82 8.31 -29.87
N CYS A 413 -9.13 8.08 -31.15
CA CYS A 413 -9.09 6.75 -31.74
C CYS A 413 -7.72 6.40 -32.34
N PRO A 414 -7.26 5.14 -32.23
CA PRO A 414 -6.00 4.71 -32.81
C PRO A 414 -6.07 4.75 -34.35
N GLU A 415 -5.06 5.35 -34.97
CA GLU A 415 -4.86 5.28 -36.42
C GLU A 415 -3.83 4.18 -36.74
N TYR A 416 -4.09 3.40 -37.78
CA TYR A 416 -3.23 2.29 -38.22
C TYR A 416 -2.51 2.67 -39.51
N THR A 417 -1.19 2.41 -39.59
CA THR A 417 -0.38 2.61 -40.81
C THR A 417 0.46 1.38 -41.09
N CYS A 418 0.57 0.97 -42.36
CA CYS A 418 1.41 -0.16 -42.75
C CYS A 418 2.85 0.27 -42.98
N VAL A 419 3.81 -0.40 -42.35
CA VAL A 419 5.25 -0.18 -42.52
C VAL A 419 5.98 -1.44 -43.00
N PRO A 420 7.10 -1.34 -43.75
CA PRO A 420 7.80 -2.50 -44.28
C PRO A 420 8.48 -3.34 -43.18
N LYS A 421 8.36 -4.67 -43.25
CA LYS A 421 8.93 -5.63 -42.29
C LYS A 421 10.41 -5.97 -42.53
N GLY A 422 11.01 -5.42 -43.59
CA GLY A 422 12.40 -5.73 -43.97
C GLY A 422 12.60 -7.18 -44.43
N VAL A 423 11.64 -7.73 -45.18
CA VAL A 423 11.64 -9.10 -45.71
C VAL A 423 11.57 -9.09 -47.24
N CYS A 424 11.94 -10.21 -47.88
CA CYS A 424 11.65 -10.42 -49.30
C CYS A 424 10.28 -11.09 -49.46
N VAL A 425 9.57 -10.78 -50.53
CA VAL A 425 8.29 -11.43 -50.84
C VAL A 425 8.40 -12.12 -52.18
N TYR A 426 8.12 -13.43 -52.21
CA TYR A 426 8.08 -14.22 -53.43
C TYR A 426 6.88 -15.17 -53.39
N ASN A 427 6.03 -15.15 -54.42
CA ASN A 427 4.77 -15.91 -54.47
C ASN A 427 3.88 -15.74 -53.22
N ASN A 428 3.75 -14.51 -52.71
CA ASN A 428 3.02 -14.17 -51.46
C ASN A 428 3.55 -14.83 -50.18
N ILE A 429 4.77 -15.38 -50.20
CA ILE A 429 5.45 -15.91 -49.02
C ILE A 429 6.56 -14.93 -48.61
N GLU A 430 6.65 -14.67 -47.31
CA GLU A 430 7.67 -13.81 -46.72
C GLU A 430 8.94 -14.61 -46.39
N TYR A 431 10.09 -14.11 -46.82
CA TYR A 431 11.40 -14.69 -46.57
C TYR A 431 12.25 -13.69 -45.77
N GLN A 432 12.77 -14.14 -44.63
CA GLN A 432 13.69 -13.36 -43.81
C GLN A 432 15.03 -13.14 -44.54
N ALA A 433 15.74 -12.06 -44.21
CA ALA A 433 17.07 -11.80 -44.76
C ALA A 433 18.00 -13.01 -44.50
N GLY A 434 18.67 -13.48 -45.56
CA GLY A 434 19.52 -14.67 -45.55
C GLY A 434 18.81 -15.99 -45.89
N ALA A 435 17.47 -16.02 -45.97
CA ALA A 435 16.74 -17.23 -46.31
C ALA A 435 16.81 -17.56 -47.82
N GLU A 436 16.84 -18.85 -48.15
CA GLU A 436 16.78 -19.34 -49.52
C GLU A 436 15.36 -19.21 -50.11
N VAL A 437 15.28 -18.71 -51.35
CA VAL A 437 14.02 -18.43 -52.06
C VAL A 437 13.90 -19.35 -53.28
N PRO A 438 12.83 -20.14 -53.42
CA PRO A 438 12.68 -21.13 -54.49
C PRO A 438 12.23 -20.50 -55.82
N LYS A 439 13.09 -19.66 -56.42
CA LYS A 439 12.78 -18.91 -57.64
C LYS A 439 13.08 -19.67 -58.95
N GLY A 440 13.92 -20.71 -58.92
CA GLY A 440 14.25 -21.54 -60.08
C GLY A 440 15.02 -22.81 -59.72
N THR A 441 15.18 -23.74 -60.67
CA THR A 441 15.87 -25.03 -60.46
C THR A 441 17.38 -24.97 -60.72
N CYS A 442 17.88 -23.98 -61.47
CA CYS A 442 19.31 -23.77 -61.78
C CYS A 442 19.90 -22.47 -61.20
N GLU A 443 19.16 -21.84 -60.29
CA GLU A 443 19.57 -20.61 -59.63
C GLU A 443 19.50 -20.83 -58.13
N ASN A 444 20.55 -20.46 -57.40
CA ASN A 444 20.48 -20.34 -55.95
C ASN A 444 20.12 -18.90 -55.61
N CYS A 445 18.95 -18.68 -55.04
CA CYS A 445 18.43 -17.35 -54.71
C CYS A 445 18.31 -17.18 -53.21
N ILE A 446 18.81 -16.06 -52.69
CA ILE A 446 18.72 -15.71 -51.27
C ILE A 446 18.04 -14.35 -51.11
N CYS A 447 17.31 -14.18 -50.01
CA CYS A 447 16.82 -12.87 -49.61
C CYS A 447 17.98 -12.02 -49.08
N SER A 448 18.28 -10.91 -49.74
CA SER A 448 19.30 -9.96 -49.29
C SER A 448 18.82 -9.14 -48.09
N SER A 449 19.74 -8.44 -47.42
CA SER A 449 19.43 -7.39 -46.45
C SER A 449 19.31 -6.00 -47.11
N THR A 450 19.56 -5.90 -48.41
CA THR A 450 19.43 -4.65 -49.16
C THR A 450 18.00 -4.42 -49.61
N MET A 451 17.42 -3.27 -49.22
CA MET A 451 16.08 -2.85 -49.59
C MET A 451 16.02 -2.31 -51.03
N ASP A 452 14.99 -2.69 -51.77
CA ASP A 452 14.64 -2.11 -53.06
C ASP A 452 14.03 -0.70 -52.86
N PRO A 453 14.58 0.35 -53.49
CA PRO A 453 14.04 1.71 -53.38
C PRO A 453 12.59 1.85 -53.85
N SER A 454 12.14 0.99 -54.77
CA SER A 454 10.82 1.03 -55.40
C SER A 454 9.76 0.26 -54.61
N THR A 455 10.06 -0.95 -54.16
CA THR A 455 9.10 -1.80 -53.42
C THR A 455 9.18 -1.61 -51.91
N LYS A 456 10.26 -0.99 -51.40
CA LYS A 456 10.57 -0.86 -49.96
C LYS A 456 10.73 -2.19 -49.21
N LEU A 457 10.81 -3.30 -49.95
CA LEU A 457 11.07 -4.65 -49.43
C LEU A 457 12.49 -5.06 -49.78
N ASN A 458 13.00 -6.14 -49.18
CA ASN A 458 14.35 -6.60 -49.46
C ASN A 458 14.44 -7.28 -50.85
N ASN A 459 15.63 -7.16 -51.48
CA ASN A 459 15.92 -7.73 -52.79
C ASN A 459 16.22 -9.22 -52.72
N ILE A 460 15.76 -9.99 -53.72
CA ILE A 460 16.16 -11.40 -53.91
C ILE A 460 17.34 -11.43 -54.88
N VAL A 461 18.46 -11.98 -54.44
CA VAL A 461 19.70 -12.09 -55.21
C VAL A 461 19.93 -13.54 -55.60
N CYS A 462 20.12 -13.79 -56.90
CA CYS A 462 20.27 -15.14 -57.47
C CYS A 462 21.63 -15.33 -58.12
N THR A 463 22.21 -16.53 -57.96
CA THR A 463 23.46 -16.96 -58.61
C THR A 463 23.25 -18.25 -59.39
N ASN A 464 23.79 -18.33 -60.60
CA ASN A 464 23.64 -19.50 -61.48
C ASN A 464 24.51 -20.68 -61.02
N ILE A 465 23.95 -21.89 -61.06
CA ILE A 465 24.67 -23.13 -60.78
C ILE A 465 25.36 -23.62 -62.06
N SER A 466 26.67 -23.84 -62.03
CA SER A 466 27.45 -24.40 -63.15
C SER A 466 27.65 -25.92 -63.02
N CYS A 467 27.33 -26.69 -64.05
CA CYS A 467 27.46 -28.16 -64.06
C CYS A 467 28.74 -28.63 -64.76
N ASP A 468 29.39 -29.67 -64.24
CA ASP A 468 30.48 -30.38 -64.93
C ASP A 468 29.91 -31.39 -65.94
N THR A 469 30.26 -31.23 -67.22
CA THR A 469 29.75 -32.07 -68.32
C THR A 469 30.76 -33.12 -68.80
N THR A 470 31.89 -33.27 -68.10
CA THR A 470 32.99 -34.13 -68.54
C THR A 470 32.74 -35.59 -68.13
N CYS A 471 32.72 -36.53 -69.08
CA CYS A 471 32.46 -37.95 -68.81
C CYS A 471 33.63 -38.86 -69.19
N SER A 472 33.75 -39.97 -68.45
CA SER A 472 34.73 -41.02 -68.71
C SER A 472 34.52 -41.70 -70.07
N GLN A 473 35.60 -42.24 -70.66
CA GLN A 473 35.57 -42.89 -71.98
C GLN A 473 34.55 -44.06 -72.04
N GLY A 474 33.69 -44.06 -73.05
CA GLY A 474 32.54 -44.98 -73.16
C GLY A 474 31.22 -44.44 -72.57
N PHE A 475 31.25 -43.29 -71.89
CA PHE A 475 30.11 -42.59 -71.32
C PHE A 475 29.94 -41.20 -71.94
N GLN A 476 28.69 -40.73 -72.04
CA GLN A 476 28.35 -39.40 -72.53
C GLN A 476 27.39 -38.70 -71.56
N TYR A 477 27.53 -37.40 -71.42
CA TYR A 477 26.68 -36.60 -70.55
C TYR A 477 25.28 -36.49 -71.14
N GLN A 478 24.27 -36.81 -70.35
CA GLN A 478 22.87 -36.65 -70.71
C GLN A 478 22.19 -35.74 -69.69
N ALA A 479 21.57 -34.67 -70.19
CA ALA A 479 20.74 -33.78 -69.39
C ALA A 479 19.49 -34.53 -68.90
N ILE A 480 19.11 -34.31 -67.64
CA ILE A 480 17.90 -34.90 -67.05
C ILE A 480 16.80 -33.83 -67.02
N PRO A 481 15.63 -34.08 -67.64
CA PRO A 481 14.51 -33.14 -67.59
C PRO A 481 14.09 -32.82 -66.14
N GLY A 482 14.02 -31.54 -65.79
CA GLY A 482 13.60 -31.07 -64.46
C GLY A 482 14.70 -30.93 -63.41
N GLN A 483 15.94 -31.33 -63.71
CA GLN A 483 17.11 -31.13 -62.83
C GLN A 483 18.11 -30.17 -63.47
N CYS A 484 18.88 -29.45 -62.64
CA CYS A 484 19.85 -28.49 -63.18
C CYS A 484 21.03 -29.16 -63.88
N CYS A 485 21.61 -30.19 -63.26
CA CYS A 485 22.72 -30.96 -63.82
C CYS A 485 22.27 -32.37 -64.22
N GLY A 486 22.79 -32.83 -65.35
CA GLY A 486 22.58 -34.16 -65.91
C GLY A 486 23.55 -35.21 -65.35
N LYS A 487 23.56 -36.39 -65.96
CA LYS A 487 24.45 -37.51 -65.56
C LYS A 487 25.17 -38.10 -66.76
N CYS A 488 26.36 -38.67 -66.52
CA CYS A 488 27.06 -39.47 -67.53
C CYS A 488 26.42 -40.85 -67.68
N VAL A 489 26.03 -41.23 -68.90
CA VAL A 489 25.40 -42.51 -69.22
C VAL A 489 26.28 -43.28 -70.21
N GLN A 490 26.44 -44.59 -69.98
CA GLN A 490 27.23 -45.43 -70.88
C GLN A 490 26.55 -45.51 -72.25
N THR A 491 27.31 -45.39 -73.33
CA THR A 491 26.77 -45.43 -74.71
C THR A 491 27.43 -46.48 -75.59
N SER A 492 28.56 -47.04 -75.16
CA SER A 492 29.35 -48.00 -75.93
C SER A 492 30.06 -49.01 -75.03
N CYS A 493 30.40 -50.16 -75.60
CA CYS A 493 31.14 -51.20 -74.89
C CYS A 493 32.63 -50.84 -74.90
N VAL A 494 33.31 -51.05 -73.78
CA VAL A 494 34.75 -50.86 -73.68
C VAL A 494 35.41 -52.21 -73.42
N VAL A 495 36.16 -52.71 -74.39
CA VAL A 495 36.95 -53.93 -74.27
C VAL A 495 38.34 -53.55 -73.79
N ASN A 496 38.78 -54.22 -72.73
CA ASN A 496 40.13 -54.08 -72.22
C ASN A 496 40.99 -55.23 -72.77
N MET A 497 42.04 -54.88 -73.50
CA MET A 497 42.99 -55.85 -74.05
C MET A 497 44.00 -56.31 -72.99
N PRO A 498 44.65 -57.48 -73.19
CA PRO A 498 45.70 -57.96 -72.30
C PRO A 498 46.89 -56.99 -72.14
N ASP A 499 47.13 -56.13 -73.14
CA ASP A 499 48.15 -55.07 -73.13
C ASP A 499 47.71 -53.78 -72.39
N LYS A 500 46.53 -53.81 -71.74
CA LYS A 500 45.86 -52.70 -71.03
C LYS A 500 45.36 -51.56 -71.93
N THR A 501 45.39 -51.71 -73.25
CA THR A 501 44.69 -50.77 -74.13
C THR A 501 43.18 -50.98 -74.02
N LYS A 502 42.42 -49.90 -74.18
CA LYS A 502 40.96 -49.93 -74.14
C LYS A 502 40.42 -49.57 -75.51
N HIS A 503 39.61 -50.46 -76.06
CA HIS A 503 38.95 -50.23 -77.33
C HIS A 503 37.46 -50.10 -77.11
N THR A 504 36.90 -49.02 -77.65
CA THR A 504 35.47 -48.76 -77.60
C THR A 504 34.83 -49.34 -78.85
N ILE A 505 33.84 -50.21 -78.67
CA ILE A 505 33.07 -50.85 -79.74
C ILE A 505 31.66 -50.26 -79.70
N GLN A 506 31.18 -49.76 -80.85
CA GLN A 506 29.81 -49.26 -80.97
C GLN A 506 28.81 -50.43 -81.09
N VAL A 507 27.55 -50.20 -80.74
CA VAL A 507 26.52 -51.23 -80.81
C VAL A 507 26.34 -51.73 -82.25
N ASN A 508 26.25 -53.04 -82.42
CA ASN A 508 26.18 -53.74 -83.72
C ASN A 508 27.45 -53.66 -84.58
N GLU A 509 28.53 -53.03 -84.10
CA GLU A 509 29.84 -53.19 -84.71
C GLU A 509 30.53 -54.42 -84.14
N THR A 510 31.29 -55.09 -85.00
CA THR A 510 32.14 -56.21 -84.63
C THR A 510 33.58 -55.83 -84.87
N TRP A 511 34.44 -56.20 -83.92
CA TRP A 511 35.85 -55.89 -83.99
C TRP A 511 36.67 -57.12 -83.63
N SER A 512 37.67 -57.44 -84.46
CA SER A 512 38.58 -58.56 -84.23
C SER A 512 39.99 -58.03 -83.95
N PRO A 513 40.71 -58.62 -82.99
CA PRO A 513 42.11 -58.28 -82.76
C PRO A 513 42.95 -58.56 -84.01
N PRO A 514 43.89 -57.68 -84.40
CA PRO A 514 44.71 -57.89 -85.59
C PRO A 514 45.50 -59.20 -85.62
N GLY A 515 45.82 -59.77 -84.44
CA GLY A 515 46.63 -60.97 -84.26
C GLY A 515 45.86 -62.30 -84.12
N ASP A 516 44.54 -62.27 -83.90
CA ASP A 516 43.70 -63.48 -83.81
C ASP A 516 42.38 -63.25 -84.54
N LYS A 517 42.32 -63.70 -85.80
CA LYS A 517 41.15 -63.54 -86.67
C LYS A 517 40.02 -64.53 -86.35
N CYS A 518 40.25 -65.45 -85.42
CA CYS A 518 39.23 -66.41 -84.98
C CYS A 518 38.46 -65.93 -83.75
N VAL A 519 38.81 -64.75 -83.19
CA VAL A 519 38.09 -64.08 -82.11
C VAL A 519 37.49 -62.78 -82.63
N MET A 520 36.22 -62.55 -82.34
CA MET A 520 35.54 -61.30 -82.63
C MET A 520 34.74 -60.84 -81.41
N TYR A 521 34.83 -59.54 -81.11
CA TYR A 521 34.05 -58.90 -80.07
C TYR A 521 32.89 -58.16 -80.70
N THR A 522 31.69 -58.37 -80.18
CA THR A 522 30.48 -57.64 -80.57
C THR A 522 29.97 -56.86 -79.37
N CYS A 523 29.53 -55.62 -79.58
CA CYS A 523 28.91 -54.85 -78.49
C CYS A 523 27.41 -55.12 -78.46
N ASP A 524 26.98 -55.92 -77.49
CA ASP A 524 25.58 -56.26 -77.30
C ASP A 524 24.95 -55.34 -76.27
N LYS A 525 23.74 -54.87 -76.56
CA LYS A 525 22.92 -54.11 -75.63
C LYS A 525 21.95 -55.05 -74.93
N THR A 526 22.14 -55.27 -73.63
CA THR A 526 21.21 -56.07 -72.82
C THR A 526 20.62 -55.18 -71.74
N TYR A 527 19.30 -54.97 -71.80
CA TYR A 527 18.59 -53.94 -71.03
C TYR A 527 19.23 -52.55 -71.23
N ASP A 528 19.81 -51.97 -70.17
CA ASP A 528 20.46 -50.65 -70.17
C ASP A 528 21.99 -50.72 -69.98
N GLN A 529 22.59 -51.90 -70.15
CA GLN A 529 24.03 -52.07 -70.11
C GLN A 529 24.59 -52.48 -71.47
N TYR A 530 25.76 -51.92 -71.79
CA TYR A 530 26.50 -52.17 -73.02
C TYR A 530 27.64 -53.13 -72.69
N ILE A 531 27.47 -54.40 -73.07
CA ILE A 531 28.37 -55.50 -72.69
C ILE A 531 29.08 -56.03 -73.93
N PRO A 532 30.42 -56.05 -73.96
CA PRO A 532 31.15 -56.69 -75.04
C PRO A 532 31.05 -58.22 -74.93
N VAL A 533 30.60 -58.87 -76.00
CA VAL A 533 30.49 -60.34 -76.12
C VAL A 533 31.62 -60.84 -77.01
N GLU A 534 32.35 -61.84 -76.54
CA GLU A 534 33.42 -62.50 -77.30
C GLU A 534 32.88 -63.75 -78.01
N VAL A 535 33.06 -63.83 -79.32
CA VAL A 535 32.72 -64.99 -80.14
C VAL A 535 34.00 -65.58 -80.71
N LYS A 536 34.24 -66.87 -80.43
CA LYS A 536 35.42 -67.60 -80.89
C LYS A 536 35.04 -68.72 -81.85
N THR A 537 35.53 -68.64 -83.08
CA THR A 537 35.31 -69.64 -84.12
C THR A 537 36.28 -70.81 -83.96
N VAL A 538 35.76 -72.05 -84.00
CA VAL A 538 36.55 -73.29 -83.89
C VAL A 538 36.55 -74.00 -85.24
N CYS A 539 37.74 -74.28 -85.78
CA CYS A 539 37.89 -74.88 -87.10
C CYS A 539 37.82 -76.41 -87.08
N PRO A 540 37.20 -77.05 -88.10
CA PRO A 540 37.25 -78.49 -88.28
C PRO A 540 38.70 -79.00 -88.45
N ALA A 541 38.95 -80.26 -88.10
CA ALA A 541 40.27 -80.87 -88.27
C ALA A 541 40.65 -80.93 -89.76
N PHE A 542 41.75 -80.25 -90.11
CA PHE A 542 42.29 -80.17 -91.46
C PHE A 542 43.61 -80.94 -91.52
N SER A 543 43.69 -81.98 -92.36
CA SER A 543 44.89 -82.78 -92.58
C SER A 543 45.46 -82.48 -93.98
N PRO A 544 46.57 -81.71 -94.07
CA PRO A 544 47.15 -81.27 -95.34
C PRO A 544 47.57 -82.42 -96.27
N GLU A 545 47.82 -83.60 -95.71
CA GLU A 545 48.28 -84.80 -96.42
C GLU A 545 47.24 -85.35 -97.43
N ASN A 546 45.96 -85.02 -97.25
CA ASN A 546 44.86 -85.45 -98.12
C ASN A 546 44.62 -84.48 -99.30
N CYS A 547 45.37 -83.36 -99.37
CA CYS A 547 45.22 -82.33 -100.38
C CYS A 547 46.37 -82.37 -101.39
N VAL A 548 46.09 -82.01 -102.64
CA VAL A 548 47.15 -81.83 -103.65
C VAL A 548 48.00 -80.61 -103.23
N PRO A 549 49.33 -80.74 -103.05
CA PRO A 549 50.14 -79.63 -102.57
C PRO A 549 49.98 -78.36 -103.41
N GLY A 550 49.61 -77.25 -102.77
CA GLY A 550 49.38 -75.95 -103.40
C GLY A 550 47.91 -75.60 -103.73
N THR A 551 46.94 -76.46 -103.42
CA THR A 551 45.50 -76.16 -103.62
C THR A 551 44.75 -75.70 -102.37
N GLU A 552 45.44 -75.57 -101.24
CA GLU A 552 44.88 -75.19 -99.93
C GLU A 552 44.38 -73.75 -99.95
N LYS A 553 43.18 -73.50 -99.40
CA LYS A 553 42.61 -72.15 -99.26
C LYS A 553 42.18 -71.89 -97.83
N THR A 554 42.11 -70.63 -97.46
CA THR A 554 41.49 -70.20 -96.20
C THR A 554 40.04 -69.79 -96.49
N ASP A 555 39.15 -70.00 -95.53
CA ASP A 555 37.76 -69.54 -95.64
C ASP A 555 37.67 -68.02 -95.84
N ALA A 556 36.49 -67.55 -96.24
CA ALA A 556 36.26 -66.13 -96.54
C ALA A 556 36.54 -65.18 -95.37
N ASN A 557 36.56 -65.70 -94.13
CA ASN A 557 36.82 -64.94 -92.91
C ASN A 557 38.29 -65.04 -92.45
N GLY A 558 39.12 -65.82 -93.17
CA GLY A 558 40.55 -65.98 -92.91
C GLY A 558 40.89 -66.74 -91.63
N CYS A 559 39.94 -67.48 -91.04
CA CYS A 559 40.13 -68.20 -89.78
C CYS A 559 40.47 -69.70 -90.01
N CYS A 560 39.73 -70.41 -90.87
CA CYS A 560 39.93 -71.86 -91.08
C CYS A 560 40.54 -72.21 -92.45
N LYS A 561 41.46 -73.18 -92.49
CA LYS A 561 42.08 -73.69 -93.74
C LYS A 561 41.34 -74.95 -94.25
N THR A 562 41.21 -75.08 -95.57
CA THR A 562 40.49 -76.15 -96.29
C THR A 562 41.21 -76.62 -97.54
#